data_AF-A0A7G8W196-F1
#
_entry.id   AF-A0A7G8W196-F1
#
_cell.length_a   1.000
_cell.length_b   1.000
_cell.length_c   1.000
_cell.angle_alpha   90.00
_cell.angle_beta   90.00
_cell.angle_gamma   90.00
#
_symmetry.space_group_name_H-M   'P 1'
#
loop_
_entity.id
_entity.type
_entity.pdbx_description
1 polymer ?
#
loop_
_entity_poly.entity_id
_entity_poly.type
_entity_poly.pdbx_seq_one_letter_code
_entity_poly.pdbx_strand_id
1 'polypeptide(L)' 'MPLDLVRAMRTRYKIDTYQANDFVIDSFAQLFKRTAPDFTPLYAALMTQPDIDAGVLLLGKSNIGHDARSF' A
#
# COMPACT_ATOMS: atom_id res chain seq x y z
N MET A 1 6.26 -3.16 -2.62
CA MET A 1 5.75 -2.40 -3.79
C MET A 1 5.64 -0.92 -3.44
N PRO A 2 5.65 0.03 -4.40
CA PRO A 2 5.52 1.45 -4.08
C PRO A 2 4.19 1.76 -3.37
N LEU A 3 4.19 2.73 -2.44
CA LEU A 3 2.99 3.13 -1.72
C LEU A 3 1.93 3.72 -2.67
N ASP A 4 0.78 3.06 -2.72
CA ASP A 4 -0.46 3.50 -3.35
C ASP A 4 -1.54 3.47 -2.27
N LEU A 5 -2.04 4.66 -1.89
CA LEU A 5 -2.97 4.81 -0.77
C LEU A 5 -4.26 4.00 -0.97
N VAL A 6 -4.86 4.08 -2.16
CA VAL A 6 -6.14 3.41 -2.46
C VAL A 6 -5.97 1.90 -2.32
N ARG A 7 -4.84 1.37 -2.80
CA ARG A 7 -4.51 -0.04 -2.66
C ARG A 7 -4.20 -0.42 -1.21
N ALA A 8 -3.39 0.38 -0.51
CA ALA A 8 -3.01 0.11 0.87
C ALA A 8 -4.23 0.05 1.79
N MET A 9 -5.17 0.99 1.65
CA MET A 9 -6.40 1.02 2.44
C MET A 9 -7.39 -0.12 2.13
N ARG A 10 -7.20 -0.85 1.03
CA ARG A 10 -7.99 -2.04 0.67
C ARG A 10 -7.26 -3.35 0.94
N THR A 11 -5.99 -3.32 1.35
CA THR A 11 -5.19 -4.54 1.49
C THR A 11 -5.28 -5.06 2.92
N ARG A 12 -5.79 -6.29 3.09
CA ARG A 12 -5.80 -6.97 4.38
C ARG A 12 -4.38 -7.31 4.81
N TYR A 13 -4.15 -7.34 6.12
CA TYR A 13 -2.88 -7.70 6.73
C TYR A 13 -3.07 -8.75 7.83
N LYS A 14 -2.01 -9.49 8.13
CA LYS A 14 -1.98 -10.47 9.23
C LYS A 14 -1.09 -9.92 10.33
N ILE A 15 -1.50 -10.02 11.58
CA ILE A 15 -0.77 -9.46 12.73
C ILE A 15 0.19 -10.46 13.37
N ASP A 16 0.01 -11.75 13.08
CA ASP A 16 0.66 -12.88 13.75
C ASP A 16 1.70 -13.60 12.87
N THR A 17 1.86 -13.16 11.62
CA THR A 17 2.82 -13.73 10.67
C THR A 17 3.65 -12.64 9.99
N TYR A 18 4.71 -13.05 9.30
CA TYR A 18 5.41 -12.17 8.37
C TYR A 18 4.42 -11.57 7.36
N GLN A 19 4.65 -10.30 7.01
CA GLN A 19 3.82 -9.60 6.04
C GLN A 19 4.05 -10.18 4.65
N ALA A 20 2.96 -10.50 3.96
CA ALA A 20 3.03 -11.01 2.59
C ALA A 20 3.41 -9.90 1.60
N ASN A 21 3.01 -8.65 1.89
CA ASN A 21 3.24 -7.48 1.06
C ASN A 21 3.66 -6.28 1.92
N ASP A 22 4.80 -5.68 1.60
CA ASP A 22 5.21 -4.39 2.15
C ASP A 22 5.02 -3.25 1.15
N PHE A 23 4.62 -2.07 1.66
CA PHE A 23 4.57 -0.83 0.90
C PHE A 23 5.82 0.01 1.20
N VAL A 24 6.56 0.35 0.15
CA VAL A 24 7.79 1.14 0.24
C VAL A 24 7.46 2.59 -0.10
N ILE A 25 7.97 3.50 0.72
CA ILE A 25 7.93 4.94 0.50
C ILE A 25 9.32 5.42 0.10
N ASP A 26 9.38 6.43 -0.76
CA ASP A 26 10.65 7.02 -1.20
C ASP A 26 11.20 8.01 -0.15
N SER A 27 10.33 8.60 0.67
CA SER A 27 10.68 9.49 1.77
C SER A 27 9.52 9.75 2.72
N PHE A 28 9.80 10.21 3.94
CA PHE A 28 8.74 10.69 4.84
C PHE A 28 7.97 11.89 4.27
N ALA A 29 8.64 12.79 3.53
CA ALA A 29 7.96 13.92 2.88
C ALA A 29 6.91 13.44 1.87
N GLN A 30 7.16 12.33 1.16
CA GLN A 30 6.17 11.71 0.29
C GLN A 30 4.96 11.22 1.10
N LEU A 31 5.18 10.57 2.23
CA LEU A 31 4.10 10.10 3.11
C LEU A 31 3.21 11.27 3.55
N PHE A 32 3.80 12.34 4.10
CA PHE A 32 3.05 13.52 4.54
C PHE A 32 2.25 14.17 3.41
N LYS A 33 2.87 14.34 2.22
CA LYS A 33 2.16 14.90 1.05
C LYS A 33 0.97 14.05 0.64
N ARG A 34 1.10 12.73 0.71
CA ARG A 34 0.01 11.79 0.35
C ARG A 34 -1.12 11.81 1.39
N THR A 35 -0.81 12.04 2.66
CA THR A 35 -1.79 12.04 3.75
C THR A 35 -2.33 13.42 4.15
N ALA A 36 -1.86 14.49 3.50
CA ALA A 36 -2.31 15.86 3.75
C ALA A 36 -3.73 16.18 3.22
N PRO A 37 -4.19 15.64 2.07
CA PRO A 37 -5.54 15.91 1.57
C PRO A 37 -6.65 15.37 2.48
N ASP A 38 -7.88 15.87 2.30
CA ASP A 38 -9.07 15.32 2.95
C ASP A 38 -9.39 13.91 2.42
N PHE A 39 -9.55 12.95 3.34
CA PHE A 39 -9.81 11.55 3.02
C PHE A 39 -11.31 11.23 2.89
N THR A 40 -12.20 12.16 3.22
CA THR A 40 -13.66 11.98 3.11
C THR A 40 -14.11 11.48 1.72
N PRO A 41 -13.74 12.11 0.58
CA PRO A 41 -14.12 11.60 -0.74
C PRO A 41 -13.46 10.26 -1.07
N LEU A 42 -12.28 10.01 -0.51
CA LEU A 42 -11.53 8.77 -0.70
C LEU A 42 -12.20 7.60 0.03
N TYR A 43 -12.63 7.77 1.28
CA TYR A 43 -13.38 6.76 2.01
C TYR A 43 -14.71 6.42 1.33
N ALA A 44 -15.44 7.44 0.83
CA ALA A 44 -16.67 7.21 0.08
C ALA A 44 -16.44 6.34 -1.17
N ALA A 45 -15.35 6.59 -1.90
CA ALA A 45 -14.98 5.79 -3.07
C ALA A 45 -14.48 4.37 -2.70
N LEU A 46 -13.89 4.19 -1.52
CA LEU A 46 -13.36 2.91 -1.06
C LEU A 46 -14.46 1.95 -0.60
N MET A 47 -15.54 2.45 0.00
CA MET A 47 -16.65 1.62 0.50
C MET A 47 -17.32 0.76 -0.57
N THR A 48 -17.23 1.14 -1.85
CA THR A 48 -17.84 0.41 -2.97
C THR A 48 -16.89 -0.55 -3.66
N GLN A 49 -15.61 -0.59 -3.26
CA GLN A 49 -14.59 -1.42 -3.89
C GLN A 49 -14.31 -2.67 -3.06
N PRO A 50 -13.99 -3.82 -3.70
CA PRO A 50 -13.69 -5.04 -2.97
C PRO A 50 -12.36 -4.92 -2.21
N ASP A 51 -12.26 -5.61 -1.07
CA ASP A 51 -10.99 -5.80 -0.38
C ASP A 51 -10.00 -6.60 -1.24
N ILE A 52 -8.72 -6.48 -0.91
CA ILE A 52 -7.61 -7.22 -1.50
C ILE A 52 -6.98 -8.05 -0.39
N ASP A 53 -6.93 -9.36 -0.56
CA ASP A 53 -6.29 -10.23 0.41
C ASP A 53 -4.76 -10.01 0.46
N ALA A 54 -4.17 -10.28 1.63
CA ALA A 54 -2.73 -10.26 1.81
C ALA A 54 -2.05 -11.21 0.79
N GLY A 55 -0.96 -10.78 0.16
CA GLY A 55 -0.26 -11.60 -0.85
C GLY A 55 -0.67 -11.34 -2.30
N VAL A 56 -1.82 -10.70 -2.54
CA VAL A 56 -2.33 -10.53 -3.92
C VAL A 56 -1.56 -9.45 -4.67
N LEU A 57 -0.99 -9.78 -5.83
CA LEU A 57 -0.41 -8.82 -6.78
C LEU A 57 -1.46 -8.47 -7.86
N LEU A 58 -1.75 -7.18 -8.03
CA LEU A 58 -2.59 -6.73 -9.14
C LEU A 58 -1.76 -6.68 -10.43
N LEU A 59 -2.41 -6.96 -11.55
CA LEU A 59 -1.78 -6.97 -12.87
C LEU A 59 -0.97 -5.69 -13.13
N GLY A 60 0.30 -5.83 -13.50
CA GLY A 60 1.22 -4.72 -13.75
C GLY A 60 1.91 -4.12 -12.52
N LYS A 61 1.65 -4.62 -11.30
CA LYS A 61 2.37 -4.20 -10.08
C LYS A 61 3.47 -5.20 -9.76
N SER A 62 4.72 -4.81 -10.00
CA SER A 62 5.90 -5.61 -9.65
C SER A 62 6.24 -5.46 -8.17
N ASN A 63 6.68 -6.55 -7.54
CA ASN A 63 7.43 -6.45 -6.30
C ASN A 63 8.71 -5.67 -6.59
N ILE A 64 9.00 -4.68 -5.75
CA ILE A 64 10.33 -4.08 -5.75
C ILE A 64 11.23 -5.22 -5.30
N GLY A 65 12.08 -5.72 -6.20
CA GLY A 65 13.05 -6.73 -5.84
C GLY A 65 13.81 -6.23 -4.62
N HIS A 66 13.95 -7.08 -3.60
CA HIS A 66 14.85 -6.81 -2.48
C HIS A 66 16.28 -6.86 -3.03
N ASP A 67 16.70 -5.81 -3.73
CA ASP A 67 18.10 -5.59 -4.03
C ASP A 67 18.78 -5.39 -2.69
N ALA A 68 19.58 -6.38 -2.31
CA ALA A 68 20.35 -6.43 -1.07
C ALA A 68 21.52 -5.42 -1.14
N ARG A 69 21.23 -4.18 -1.50
CA ARG A 69 22.14 -3.05 -1.60
C ARG A 69 21.42 -1.75 -1.26
N SER A 70 21.06 -1.61 0.01
CA SER A 70 21.23 -0.31 0.67
C SER A 70 21.23 -0.53 2.18
N PHE A 71 22.38 -0.15 2.76
CA PHE A 71 22.81 -0.06 4.15
C PHE A 71 21.77 -0.25 5.26
#